data_AF-A0A452XY80-F1
#
_entry.id   AF-A0A452XY80-F1
#
_cell.length_a   1.000
_cell.length_b   1.000
_cell.length_c   1.000
_cell.angle_alpha   90.00
_cell.angle_beta   90.00
_cell.angle_gamma   90.00
#
_symmetry.space_group_name_H-M   'P 1'
#
loop_
_entity.id
_entity.type
_entity.pdbx_description
1 polymer ?
#
loop_
_entity_poly.entity_id
_entity_poly.type
_entity_poly.pdbx_seq_one_letter_code
_entity_poly.pdbx_strand_id
1 'polypeptide(L)'
;VTESSHTRAYLSNVCVAKELQRCGLGYALVDKSKKLARQWGITDLYVHVAINNEAAQKLYIKSGFVYESEEPAQQARHLGRPRRLLLWLDMKNETL
;
A
#
# COMPACT_ATOMS: atom_id res chain seq x y z
N VAL A 1 16.96 25.36 -10.41
CA VAL A 1 15.69 24.69 -10.06
C VAL A 1 15.98 23.21 -9.94
N THR A 2 16.26 22.72 -8.74
CA THR A 2 16.28 21.27 -8.48
C THR A 2 14.85 20.88 -8.11
N GLU A 3 14.00 20.68 -9.12
CA GLU A 3 12.74 19.99 -8.90
C GLU A 3 13.09 18.60 -8.37
N SER A 4 12.70 18.28 -7.15
CA SER A 4 12.81 16.91 -6.67
C SER A 4 11.91 16.06 -7.55
N SER A 5 12.48 15.22 -8.42
CA SER A 5 11.68 14.35 -9.28
C SER A 5 10.84 13.43 -8.40
N HIS A 6 9.53 13.61 -8.41
CA HIS A 6 8.62 12.70 -7.74
C HIS A 6 8.49 11.43 -8.58
N THR A 7 8.89 10.31 -8.00
CA THR A 7 8.84 8.98 -8.62
C THR A 7 7.83 8.14 -7.83
N ARG A 8 6.83 7.63 -8.53
CA ARG A 8 5.70 6.93 -7.91
C ARG A 8 5.76 5.45 -8.25
N ALA A 9 5.50 4.60 -7.27
CA ALA A 9 5.27 3.18 -7.49
C ALA A 9 3.95 2.74 -6.85
N TYR A 10 3.46 1.60 -7.30
CA TYR A 10 2.21 1.03 -6.83
C TYR A 10 2.40 -0.45 -6.44
N LEU A 11 1.97 -0.80 -5.24
CA LEU A 11 1.97 -2.17 -4.74
C LEU A 11 0.67 -2.87 -5.14
N SER A 12 0.69 -3.65 -6.22
CA SER A 12 -0.54 -4.19 -6.82
C SER A 12 -1.16 -5.35 -6.03
N ASN A 13 -0.42 -6.44 -5.83
CA ASN A 13 -0.95 -7.67 -5.23
C ASN A 13 -0.03 -8.14 -4.12
N VAL A 14 -0.55 -8.16 -2.88
CA VAL A 14 0.09 -8.79 -1.73
C VAL A 14 -0.86 -9.83 -1.16
N CYS A 15 -0.49 -11.09 -1.31
CA CYS A 15 -1.28 -12.22 -0.85
C CYS A 15 -0.39 -13.19 -0.07
N VAL A 16 -0.95 -13.74 1.00
CA VAL A 16 -0.35 -14.82 1.77
C VAL A 16 -1.38 -15.95 1.83
N ALA A 17 -0.95 -17.17 1.51
CA ALA A 17 -1.78 -18.37 1.62
C ALA A 17 -2.41 -18.44 3.02
N LYS A 18 -3.69 -18.83 3.10
CA LYS A 18 -4.49 -18.71 4.34
C LYS A 18 -3.85 -19.42 5.52
N GLU A 19 -3.22 -20.56 5.25
CA GLU A 19 -2.54 -21.45 6.19
C GLU A 19 -1.26 -20.82 6.77
N LEU A 20 -0.71 -19.81 6.09
CA LEU A 20 0.54 -19.13 6.46
C LEU A 20 0.32 -17.68 6.92
N GLN A 21 -0.94 -17.26 7.05
CA GLN A 21 -1.28 -15.92 7.55
C GLN A 21 -0.98 -15.80 9.05
N ARG A 22 -0.88 -14.55 9.52
CA ARG A 22 -0.59 -14.20 10.94
C ARG A 22 0.80 -14.62 11.44
N CYS A 23 1.68 -15.10 10.57
CA CYS A 23 3.09 -15.41 10.86
C CYS A 23 4.07 -14.30 10.42
N GLY A 24 3.58 -13.10 10.08
CA GLY A 24 4.41 -11.96 9.68
C GLY A 24 4.81 -11.91 8.20
N LEU A 25 4.46 -12.92 7.39
CA LEU A 25 4.83 -12.97 5.96
C LEU A 25 4.33 -11.77 5.15
N GLY A 26 3.10 -11.29 5.40
CA GLY A 26 2.57 -10.11 4.72
C GLY A 26 3.42 -8.86 4.98
N TYR A 27 3.89 -8.69 6.22
CA TYR A 27 4.79 -7.59 6.58
C TYR A 27 6.16 -7.76 5.92
N ALA A 28 6.72 -8.98 5.91
CA ALA A 28 8.00 -9.25 5.26
C ALA A 28 7.96 -8.96 3.75
N LEU A 29 6.84 -9.28 3.06
CA LEU A 29 6.64 -8.95 1.65
C LEU A 29 6.61 -7.44 1.41
N VAL A 30 5.86 -6.71 2.23
CA VAL A 30 5.75 -5.24 2.12
C VAL A 30 7.09 -4.57 2.42
N ASP A 31 7.78 -4.98 3.48
CA ASP A 31 9.11 -4.48 3.86
C ASP A 31 10.14 -4.69 2.74
N LYS A 32 10.20 -5.90 2.17
CA LYS A 32 11.09 -6.19 1.05
C LYS A 32 10.77 -5.32 -0.18
N SER A 33 9.49 -5.11 -0.46
CA SER A 33 9.03 -4.26 -1.57
C SER A 33 9.45 -2.80 -1.37
N LYS A 34 9.32 -2.27 -0.15
CA LYS A 34 9.76 -0.91 0.22
C LYS A 34 11.26 -0.75 0.06
N LYS A 35 12.05 -1.73 0.49
CA LYS A 35 13.52 -1.73 0.31
C LYS A 35 13.90 -1.66 -1.18
N LEU A 36 13.22 -2.43 -2.03
CA LEU A 36 13.44 -2.38 -3.48
C LEU A 36 13.01 -1.05 -4.09
N ALA A 37 11.84 -0.53 -3.72
CA ALA A 37 11.36 0.78 -4.17
C ALA A 37 12.36 1.90 -3.81
N ARG A 38 12.94 1.86 -2.61
CA ARG A 38 14.00 2.79 -2.19
C ARG A 38 15.25 2.69 -3.06
N GLN A 39 15.68 1.46 -3.42
CA GLN A 39 16.82 1.27 -4.33
C GLN A 39 16.57 1.84 -5.73
N TRP A 40 15.32 1.83 -6.18
CA TRP A 40 14.90 2.45 -7.44
C TRP A 40 14.69 3.98 -7.34
N GLY A 41 14.93 4.57 -6.17
CA GLY A 41 14.72 6.00 -5.95
C GLY A 41 13.26 6.41 -5.98
N ILE A 42 12.32 5.51 -5.66
CA ILE A 42 10.89 5.82 -5.53
C ILE A 42 10.66 6.74 -4.32
N THR A 43 9.92 7.82 -4.51
CA THR A 43 9.59 8.79 -3.47
C THR A 43 8.22 8.58 -2.86
N ASP A 44 7.29 8.01 -3.62
CA ASP A 44 5.89 7.86 -3.21
C ASP A 44 5.40 6.45 -3.55
N LEU A 45 4.98 5.69 -2.53
CA LEU A 45 4.47 4.33 -2.71
C LEU A 45 2.98 4.27 -2.36
N TYR A 46 2.19 3.71 -3.27
CA TYR A 46 0.74 3.64 -3.12
C TYR A 46 0.23 2.19 -3.09
N VAL A 47 -0.90 1.98 -2.41
CA VAL A 47 -1.60 0.69 -2.42
C VAL A 47 -3.11 0.90 -2.28
N HIS A 48 -3.91 0.05 -2.95
CA HIS A 48 -5.35 0.01 -2.68
C HIS A 48 -5.69 -1.12 -1.72
N VAL A 49 -6.67 -0.88 -0.85
CA VAL A 49 -7.25 -1.91 0.00
C VAL A 49 -8.77 -1.78 0.04
N ALA A 50 -9.48 -2.91 -0.06
CA ALA A 50 -10.93 -2.92 0.08
C ALA A 50 -11.33 -2.52 1.51
N ILE A 51 -12.40 -1.74 1.66
CA ILE A 51 -12.83 -1.21 2.98
C ILE A 51 -13.17 -2.31 4.01
N ASN A 52 -13.60 -3.49 3.55
CA ASN A 52 -13.90 -4.62 4.42
C ASN A 52 -12.71 -5.56 4.63
N ASN A 53 -11.55 -5.27 4.03
CA ASN A 53 -10.32 -6.04 4.24
C ASN A 53 -9.52 -5.46 5.41
N GLU A 54 -10.03 -5.68 6.63
CA GLU A 54 -9.41 -5.16 7.85
C GLU A 54 -7.98 -5.68 8.06
N ALA A 55 -7.71 -6.93 7.68
CA ALA A 55 -6.39 -7.54 7.84
C ALA A 55 -5.32 -6.80 7.02
N ALA A 56 -5.63 -6.48 5.75
CA ALA A 56 -4.74 -5.73 4.90
C ALA A 56 -4.61 -4.26 5.35
N GLN A 57 -5.70 -3.62 5.80
CA GLN A 57 -5.62 -2.27 6.37
C GLN A 57 -4.66 -2.22 7.56
N LYS A 58 -4.81 -3.14 8.53
CA LYS A 58 -3.91 -3.25 9.68
C LYS A 58 -2.46 -3.51 9.26
N LEU A 59 -2.24 -4.35 8.24
CA LEU A 59 -0.92 -4.60 7.68
C LEU A 59 -0.28 -3.33 7.11
N TYR A 60 -0.99 -2.60 6.24
CA TYR A 60 -0.45 -1.42 5.58
C TYR A 60 -0.22 -0.27 6.56
N ILE A 61 -1.16 -0.02 7.48
CA ILE A 61 -0.99 1.00 8.54
C ILE A 61 0.23 0.66 9.41
N LYS A 62 0.37 -0.60 9.84
CA LYS A 62 1.57 -1.05 10.59
C LYS A 62 2.86 -0.91 9.77
N SER A 63 2.77 -0.92 8.45
CA SER A 63 3.90 -0.76 7.53
C SER A 63 4.22 0.70 7.20
N GLY A 64 3.53 1.67 7.81
CA GLY A 64 3.78 3.10 7.66
C GLY A 64 2.88 3.82 6.66
N PHE A 65 1.97 3.11 5.97
CA PHE A 65 1.06 3.75 5.02
C PHE A 65 -0.01 4.57 5.75
N VAL A 66 -0.33 5.73 5.19
CA VAL A 66 -1.39 6.63 5.64
C VAL A 66 -2.53 6.68 4.62
N TYR A 67 -3.69 7.16 5.04
CA TYR A 67 -4.82 7.37 4.14
C TYR A 67 -4.54 8.54 3.17
N GLU A 68 -4.79 8.33 1.89
CA GLU A 68 -4.66 9.36 0.83
C GLU A 68 -6.03 9.76 0.29
N SER A 69 -6.83 8.79 -0.15
CA SER A 69 -8.15 9.01 -0.72
C SER A 69 -8.99 7.73 -0.76
N GLU A 70 -10.20 7.80 -1.28
CA GLU A 70 -11.07 6.65 -1.48
C GLU A 70 -11.76 6.68 -2.84
N GLU A 71 -11.99 5.49 -3.40
CA GLU A 71 -12.75 5.31 -4.63
C GLU A 71 -14.21 5.77 -4.46
N PRO A 72 -14.79 6.50 -5.43
CA PRO A 72 -16.19 6.92 -5.36
C PRO A 72 -17.15 5.75 -5.17
N ALA A 73 -18.08 5.87 -4.23
CA ALA A 73 -19.04 4.80 -3.90
C ALA A 73 -19.86 4.33 -5.10
N GLN A 74 -20.19 5.24 -6.03
CA GLN A 74 -20.92 4.90 -7.25
C GLN A 74 -20.12 3.97 -8.17
N GLN A 75 -18.81 4.22 -8.34
CA GLN A 75 -17.93 3.37 -9.15
C GLN A 75 -17.84 1.95 -8.55
N ALA A 76 -17.67 1.85 -7.23
CA ALA A 76 -17.63 0.55 -6.55
C ALA A 76 -18.95 -0.23 -6.70
N ARG A 77 -20.09 0.45 -6.59
CA ARG A 77 -21.43 -0.16 -6.78
C ARG A 77 -21.60 -0.73 -8.20
N HIS A 78 -21.22 0.04 -9.22
CA HIS A 78 -21.27 -0.41 -10.62
C HIS A 78 -20.40 -1.65 -10.87
N LEU A 79 -19.29 -1.77 -10.16
CA LEU A 79 -18.37 -2.90 -10.26
C LEU A 79 -18.73 -4.10 -9.35
N GLY A 80 -19.82 -4.01 -8.57
CA GLY A 80 -20.27 -5.10 -7.69
C GLY A 80 -19.25 -5.50 -6.61
N ARG A 81 -18.34 -4.60 -6.23
CA ARG A 81 -17.29 -4.88 -5.25
C ARG A 81 -17.24 -3.79 -4.16
N PRO A 82 -16.67 -4.09 -2.98
CA PRO A 82 -16.41 -3.07 -1.98
C PRO A 82 -15.55 -1.93 -2.53
N ARG A 83 -15.82 -0.70 -2.08
CA ARG A 83 -14.98 0.46 -2.36
C ARG A 83 -13.58 0.26 -1.80
N ARG A 84 -12.58 0.84 -2.47
CA ARG A 84 -11.18 0.76 -2.06
C ARG A 84 -10.71 2.10 -1.49
N LEU A 85 -9.91 2.00 -0.44
CA LEU A 85 -9.10 3.10 0.07
C LEU A 85 -7.79 3.10 -0.69
N LEU A 86 -7.31 4.27 -1.08
CA LEU A 86 -5.94 4.51 -1.51
C LEU A 86 -5.13 4.90 -0.29
N LEU A 87 -4.06 4.15 -0.05
CA LEU A 87 -3.09 4.44 0.98
C LEU A 87 -1.77 4.86 0.33
N TRP A 88 -1.03 5.74 1.01
CA TRP A 88 0.23 6.32 0.55
C TRP A 88 1.30 6.19 1.62
N LEU A 89 2.55 6.01 1.20
CA LEU A 89 3.73 6.04 2.03
C LEU A 89 4.76 7.00 1.42
N ASP A 90 5.18 7.98 2.22
CA ASP A 90 6.31 8.84 1.92
C ASP A 90 7.62 8.07 2.13
N MET A 91 8.26 7.69 1.02
CA MET A 91 9.50 6.92 1.06
C MET A 91 10.72 7.75 1.47
N LYS A 92 10.64 9.09 1.43
CA LYS A 92 11.74 10.00 1.80
C LYS A 92 11.88 10.14 3.31
N ASN A 93 10.76 10.17 4.02
CA ASN A 93 10.71 10.40 5.47
C ASN A 93 10.55 9.12 6.30
N GLU A 94 10.51 7.96 5.65
CA GLU A 94 10.48 6.68 6.34
C GLU A 94 11.79 6.41 7.07
N THR A 95 11.72 6.35 8.40
CA THR A 95 12.83 5.93 9.27
C THR A 95 12.98 4.40 9.21
N LEU A 96 14.22 3.93 9.07
CA LEU A 96 14.59 2.50 8.99
C LEU A 96 14.29 1.74 10.29
#